data_AF-A0A9Q1BXI6-F1
#
_entry.id   AF-A0A9Q1BXI6-F1
#
_cell.length_a   1.000
_cell.length_b   1.000
_cell.length_c   1.000
_cell.angle_alpha   90.00
_cell.angle_beta   90.00
_cell.angle_gamma   90.00
#
_symmetry.space_group_name_H-M   'P 1'
#
loop_
_entity.id
_entity.type
_entity.pdbx_description
1 polymer ?
#
loop_
_entity_poly.entity_id
_entity_poly.type
_entity_poly.pdbx_seq_one_letter_code
_entity_poly.pdbx_strand_id
1 'polypeptide(L)'
;MFFLTNSKRKLNFANLAKETILQGEYTVLSDVWSVGIALWEIFSLGDEPFNGLNQEDIRRLIQRGYQLPPPASCSRQFHHVMLNCWVDSTERPTLSRIRENLETAIQEYIPIGDASSRDETGPSASPDDTYSSERSTYGFTDYSHRRREENIYEQMEGSFETISESMQ
;
A
#
# COMPACT_ATOMS: atom_id res chain seq x y z
N MET A 1 1.30 17.57 -6.14
CA MET A 1 0.46 18.08 -7.27
C MET A 1 0.51 17.20 -8.54
N PHE A 2 0.68 15.87 -8.45
CA PHE A 2 0.69 14.98 -9.63
C PHE A 2 -0.43 13.91 -9.64
N PHE A 3 -1.16 13.70 -8.55
CA PHE A 3 -2.22 12.66 -8.51
C PHE A 3 -3.64 13.18 -8.81
N LEU A 4 -3.84 14.49 -8.95
CA LEU A 4 -5.17 15.08 -9.18
C LEU A 4 -5.34 15.77 -10.54
N THR A 5 -4.31 15.82 -11.38
CA THR A 5 -4.36 16.49 -12.69
C THR A 5 -4.63 15.51 -13.83
N ASN A 6 -5.76 14.80 -13.80
CA ASN A 6 -6.33 14.29 -15.06
C ASN A 6 -7.85 14.39 -15.09
N SER A 7 -8.30 15.36 -15.88
CA SER A 7 -9.69 15.72 -16.16
C SER A 7 -10.48 14.50 -16.71
N LYS A 8 -11.59 14.15 -16.03
CA LYS A 8 -12.58 13.07 -16.31
C LYS A 8 -12.43 11.69 -15.65
N ARG A 9 -11.64 11.50 -14.59
CA ARG A 9 -11.73 10.27 -13.78
C ARG A 9 -12.64 10.49 -12.56
N LYS A 10 -13.59 9.57 -12.35
CA LYS A 10 -14.41 9.49 -11.13
C LYS A 10 -13.47 9.52 -9.92
N LEU A 11 -13.76 10.40 -8.96
CA LEU A 11 -12.95 10.57 -7.76
C LEU A 11 -12.89 9.23 -7.01
N ASN A 12 -11.69 8.66 -6.86
CA ASN A 12 -11.52 7.40 -6.13
C ASN A 12 -11.32 7.70 -4.65
N PHE A 13 -12.37 7.50 -3.84
CA PHE A 13 -12.37 7.79 -2.41
C PHE A 13 -11.32 6.97 -1.65
N ALA A 14 -10.92 5.80 -2.16
CA ALA A 14 -9.86 4.97 -1.57
C ALA A 14 -8.51 5.70 -1.49
N ASN A 15 -8.26 6.65 -2.39
CA ASN A 15 -7.00 7.41 -2.46
C ASN A 15 -7.05 8.73 -1.69
N LEU A 16 -8.19 9.09 -1.13
CA LEU A 16 -8.38 10.40 -0.52
C LEU A 16 -8.16 10.36 0.99
N ALA A 17 -7.53 11.41 1.48
CA ALA A 17 -7.39 11.63 2.91
C ALA A 17 -8.73 11.97 3.56
N LYS A 18 -8.83 11.73 4.88
CA LYS A 18 -10.02 12.03 5.67
C LYS A 18 -10.48 13.47 5.49
N GLU A 19 -9.59 14.45 5.61
CA GLU A 19 -9.91 15.87 5.41
C GLU A 19 -10.43 16.17 4.00
N THR A 20 -9.90 15.51 2.97
CA THR A 20 -10.34 15.69 1.59
C THR A 20 -11.72 15.10 1.36
N ILE A 21 -12.03 13.95 1.95
CA ILE A 21 -13.35 13.31 1.86
C ILE A 21 -14.41 14.13 2.60
N LEU A 22 -14.06 14.71 3.75
CA LEU A 22 -15.01 15.40 4.62
C LEU A 22 -15.22 16.88 4.26
N GLN A 23 -14.13 17.58 3.95
CA GLN A 23 -14.10 19.03 3.79
C GLN A 23 -13.84 19.44 2.34
N GLY A 24 -13.46 18.50 1.46
CA GLY A 24 -13.08 18.80 0.08
C GLY A 24 -11.74 19.54 -0.03
N GLU A 25 -10.95 19.55 1.05
CA GLU A 25 -9.67 20.25 1.10
C GLU A 25 -8.55 19.38 0.53
N TYR A 26 -7.81 19.94 -0.42
CA TYR A 26 -6.65 19.33 -1.03
C TYR A 26 -5.40 20.09 -0.58
N THR A 27 -4.54 19.40 0.15
CA THR A 27 -3.30 19.93 0.73
C THR A 27 -2.12 19.03 0.42
N VAL A 28 -0.90 19.51 0.68
CA VAL A 28 0.31 18.67 0.61
C VAL A 28 0.21 17.46 1.56
N LEU A 29 -0.49 17.60 2.69
CA LEU A 29 -0.69 16.53 3.66
C LEU A 29 -1.73 15.51 3.18
N SER A 30 -2.72 15.93 2.38
CA SER A 30 -3.59 14.99 1.67
C SER A 30 -2.87 14.24 0.54
N ASP A 31 -1.91 14.90 -0.14
CA ASP A 31 -1.03 14.22 -1.11
C ASP A 31 -0.19 13.14 -0.39
N VAL A 32 0.31 13.40 0.83
CA VAL A 32 1.02 12.41 1.66
C VAL A 32 0.19 11.16 1.93
N TRP A 33 -1.11 11.31 2.22
CA TRP A 33 -2.01 10.16 2.40
C TRP A 33 -2.04 9.27 1.15
N SER A 34 -2.22 9.90 -0.02
CA SER A 34 -2.27 9.18 -1.30
C SER A 34 -0.94 8.47 -1.62
N VAL A 35 0.20 9.01 -1.18
CA VAL A 35 1.50 8.30 -1.27
C VAL A 35 1.49 7.01 -0.46
N GLY A 36 0.88 6.99 0.72
CA GLY A 36 0.73 5.78 1.52
C GLY A 36 -0.12 4.71 0.82
N ILE A 37 -1.23 5.12 0.18
CA ILE A 37 -2.08 4.21 -0.62
C ILE A 37 -1.30 3.67 -1.83
N ALA A 38 -0.60 4.53 -2.57
CA ALA A 38 0.22 4.11 -3.70
C ALA A 38 1.33 3.13 -3.28
N LEU A 39 1.95 3.34 -2.10
CA LEU A 39 2.92 2.41 -1.56
C LEU A 39 2.27 1.06 -1.27
N TRP A 40 1.07 1.05 -0.69
CA TRP A 40 0.31 -0.17 -0.46
C TRP A 40 -0.03 -0.90 -1.76
N GLU A 41 -0.45 -0.18 -2.81
CA GLU A 41 -0.71 -0.74 -4.15
C GLU A 41 0.55 -1.37 -4.75
N ILE A 42 1.72 -0.74 -4.61
CA ILE A 42 3.00 -1.28 -5.08
C ILE A 42 3.32 -2.61 -4.37
N PHE A 43 3.22 -2.65 -3.04
CA PHE A 43 3.57 -3.85 -2.26
C PHE A 43 2.54 -4.97 -2.34
N SER A 44 1.29 -4.65 -2.68
CA SER A 44 0.23 -5.62 -2.97
C SER A 44 0.21 -6.08 -4.43
N LEU A 45 1.17 -5.63 -5.25
CA LEU A 45 1.27 -5.97 -6.66
C LEU A 45 0.04 -5.54 -7.49
N GLY A 46 -0.56 -4.42 -7.11
CA GLY A 46 -1.71 -3.83 -7.79
C GLY A 46 -3.06 -4.33 -7.31
N ASP A 47 -3.16 -4.87 -6.07
CA ASP A 47 -4.48 -5.10 -5.46
C ASP A 47 -5.25 -3.78 -5.34
N GLU A 48 -6.58 -3.88 -5.35
CA GLU A 48 -7.44 -2.72 -5.19
C GLU A 48 -7.61 -2.37 -3.69
N PRO A 49 -7.26 -1.14 -3.27
CA PRO A 49 -7.51 -0.70 -1.90
C PRO A 49 -9.02 -0.62 -1.65
N PHE A 50 -9.48 -1.19 -0.52
CA PHE A 50 -10.91 -1.28 -0.18
C PHE A 50 -11.76 -2.02 -1.22
N ASN A 51 -11.20 -3.08 -1.82
CA ASN A 51 -11.90 -3.93 -2.79
C ASN A 51 -13.30 -4.33 -2.32
N GLY A 52 -14.27 -4.30 -3.24
CA GLY A 52 -15.68 -4.67 -2.97
C GLY A 52 -16.51 -3.63 -2.24
N LEU A 53 -15.93 -2.49 -1.83
CA LEU A 53 -16.67 -1.43 -1.12
C LEU A 53 -17.13 -0.29 -2.03
N ASN A 54 -18.29 0.27 -1.72
CA ASN A 54 -18.76 1.49 -2.36
C ASN A 54 -18.15 2.75 -1.69
N GLN A 55 -18.30 3.91 -2.32
CA GLN A 55 -17.72 5.18 -1.83
C GLN A 55 -18.20 5.57 -0.42
N GLU A 56 -19.45 5.24 -0.08
CA GLU A 56 -20.04 5.58 1.21
C GLU A 56 -19.48 4.71 2.34
N ASP A 57 -19.26 3.42 2.08
CA ASP A 57 -18.64 2.50 3.04
C ASP A 57 -17.16 2.85 3.25
N ILE A 58 -16.43 3.17 2.17
CA ILE A 58 -15.05 3.67 2.25
C ILE A 58 -14.98 4.93 3.10
N ARG A 59 -15.89 5.88 2.86
CA ARG A 59 -15.99 7.11 3.66
C ARG A 59 -16.19 6.80 5.14
N ARG A 60 -17.09 5.88 5.49
CA ARG A 60 -17.34 5.49 6.89
C ARG A 60 -16.14 4.84 7.55
N LEU A 61 -15.44 3.95 6.83
CA LEU A 61 -14.22 3.30 7.33
C LEU A 61 -13.11 4.32 7.60
N ILE A 62 -12.85 5.21 6.66
CA ILE A 62 -11.83 6.27 6.82
C ILE A 62 -12.21 7.21 7.96
N GLN A 63 -13.50 7.56 8.12
CA GLN A 63 -13.97 8.36 9.26
C GLN A 63 -13.70 7.69 10.61
N ARG A 64 -13.86 6.37 10.68
CA ARG A 64 -13.63 5.55 11.87
C ARG A 64 -12.16 5.25 12.14
N GLY A 65 -11.25 5.71 11.28
CA GLY A 65 -9.81 5.49 11.44
C GLY A 65 -9.36 4.10 11.02
N TYR A 66 -10.15 3.40 10.21
CA TYR A 66 -9.70 2.15 9.61
C TYR A 66 -8.51 2.40 8.69
N GLN A 67 -7.52 1.52 8.79
CA GLN A 67 -6.31 1.54 7.97
C GLN A 67 -6.18 0.20 7.24
N LEU A 68 -5.63 0.23 6.02
CA LEU A 68 -5.43 -0.99 5.24
C LEU A 68 -4.43 -1.93 5.96
N PRO A 69 -4.66 -3.26 5.94
CA PRO A 69 -3.72 -4.21 6.51
C PRO A 69 -2.41 -4.24 5.71
N PRO A 70 -1.29 -4.67 6.32
CA PRO A 70 -0.03 -4.81 5.61
C PRO A 70 -0.15 -5.79 4.42
N PRO A 71 0.38 -5.46 3.24
CA PRO A 71 0.50 -6.39 2.13
C PRO A 71 1.38 -7.60 2.49
N ALA A 72 1.15 -8.75 1.85
CA ALA A 72 1.81 -10.01 2.19
C ALA A 72 3.35 -9.97 2.04
N SER A 73 3.85 -9.20 1.07
CA SER A 73 5.28 -9.01 0.77
C SER A 73 5.88 -7.74 1.36
N CYS A 74 5.17 -7.02 2.23
CA CYS A 74 5.63 -5.75 2.78
C CYS A 74 6.54 -5.98 4.00
N SER A 75 7.74 -5.41 3.99
CA SER A 75 8.59 -5.39 5.19
C SER A 75 7.97 -4.50 6.27
N ARG A 76 8.33 -4.74 7.54
CA ARG A 76 7.81 -3.94 8.66
C ARG A 76 8.11 -2.45 8.50
N GLN A 77 9.24 -2.11 7.89
CA GLN A 77 9.71 -0.76 7.67
C GLN A 77 8.81 -0.03 6.67
N PHE A 78 8.50 -0.66 5.53
CA PHE A 78 7.58 -0.07 4.55
C PHE A 78 6.17 0.06 5.12
N HIS A 79 5.69 -0.93 5.87
CA HIS A 79 4.41 -0.83 6.57
C HIS A 79 4.39 0.33 7.56
N HIS A 80 5.47 0.53 8.33
CA HIS A 80 5.58 1.68 9.24
C HIS A 80 5.51 3.02 8.49
N VAL A 81 6.14 3.12 7.31
CA VAL A 81 6.00 4.31 6.46
C VAL A 81 4.57 4.53 6.00
N MET A 82 3.86 3.47 5.58
CA MET A 82 2.44 3.55 5.20
C MET A 82 1.58 4.07 6.36
N LEU A 83 1.74 3.50 7.56
CA LEU A 83 1.00 3.91 8.76
C LEU A 83 1.22 5.39 9.09
N ASN A 84 2.46 5.87 9.00
CA ASN A 84 2.78 7.28 9.22
C ASN A 84 2.12 8.21 8.17
N CYS A 85 1.80 7.71 6.97
CA CYS A 85 1.05 8.48 5.98
C CYS A 85 -0.46 8.54 6.30
N TRP A 86 -0.98 7.58 7.06
CA TRP A 86 -2.41 7.43 7.36
C TRP A 86 -2.83 7.91 8.76
N VAL A 87 -1.99 8.72 9.41
CA VAL A 87 -2.35 9.41 10.67
C VAL A 87 -3.14 10.70 10.41
N ASP A 88 -3.54 11.40 11.46
CA ASP A 88 -4.18 12.70 11.35
C ASP A 88 -3.26 13.74 10.69
N SER A 89 -3.84 14.66 9.93
CA SER A 89 -3.10 15.63 9.09
C SER A 89 -2.01 16.39 9.87
N THR A 90 -2.27 16.75 11.14
CA THR A 90 -1.30 17.46 12.01
C THR A 90 -0.08 16.64 12.41
N GLU A 91 -0.19 15.31 12.41
CA GLU A 91 0.87 14.37 12.81
C GLU A 91 1.56 13.74 11.59
N ARG A 92 1.01 13.93 10.38
CA ARG A 92 1.61 13.37 9.16
C ARG A 92 2.99 13.97 8.91
N PRO A 93 3.99 13.13 8.60
CA PRO A 93 5.32 13.60 8.27
C PRO A 93 5.31 14.40 6.97
N THR A 94 6.30 15.29 6.82
CA THR A 94 6.52 15.99 5.56
C THR A 94 6.98 15.01 4.48
N LEU A 95 6.78 15.36 3.20
CA LEU A 95 7.28 14.55 2.08
C LEU A 95 8.79 14.30 2.15
N SER A 96 9.57 15.27 2.63
CA SER A 96 11.01 15.10 2.85
C SER A 96 11.30 13.98 3.86
N ARG A 97 10.55 13.94 4.96
CA ARG A 97 10.71 12.91 5.98
C ARG A 97 10.26 11.53 5.49
N ILE A 98 9.20 11.47 4.70
CA ILE A 98 8.76 10.21 4.07
C ILE A 98 9.86 9.69 3.14
N ARG A 99 10.48 10.55 2.34
CA ARG A 99 11.60 10.17 1.48
C ARG A 99 12.75 9.56 2.28
N GLU A 100 13.19 10.21 3.36
CA GLU A 100 14.24 9.69 4.25
C GLU A 100 13.87 8.32 4.84
N ASN A 101 12.63 8.16 5.30
CA ASN A 101 12.16 6.89 5.86
C ASN A 101 12.12 5.78 4.80
N LEU A 102 11.73 6.09 3.57
CA LEU A 102 11.73 5.16 2.44
C LEU A 102 13.16 4.77 2.04
N GLU A 103 14.08 5.73 1.93
CA GLU A 103 15.49 5.46 1.64
C GLU A 103 16.09 4.50 2.69
N THR A 104 15.79 4.71 3.96
CA THR A 104 16.20 3.83 5.06
C THR A 104 15.59 2.42 4.92
N ALA A 105 14.29 2.33 4.64
CA ALA A 105 13.61 1.06 4.44
C ALA A 105 14.18 0.27 3.25
N ILE A 106 14.55 0.95 2.16
CA ILE A 106 15.16 0.34 0.97
C ILE A 106 16.55 -0.23 1.29
N GLN A 107 17.38 0.49 2.04
CA GLN A 107 18.71 0.02 2.45
C GLN A 107 18.65 -1.26 3.28
N GLU A 108 17.63 -1.40 4.13
CA GLU A 108 17.42 -2.62 4.92
C GLU A 108 16.81 -3.76 4.08
N TYR A 109 15.97 -3.43 3.10
CA TYR A 109 15.30 -4.41 2.25
C TYR A 109 16.20 -5.04 1.18
N ILE A 110 17.29 -4.38 0.81
CA ILE A 110 18.31 -4.95 -0.06
C ILE A 110 19.44 -5.46 0.85
N PRO A 111 19.51 -6.76 1.20
CA PRO A 111 20.77 -7.31 1.64
C PRO A 111 21.73 -7.09 0.47
N ILE A 112 22.78 -6.30 0.68
CA ILE A 112 23.86 -6.16 -0.27
C ILE A 112 24.34 -7.60 -0.54
N GLY A 113 23.93 -8.16 -1.67
CA GLY A 113 24.54 -9.33 -2.25
C GLY A 113 26.01 -8.96 -2.41
N ASP A 114 26.81 -9.54 -1.51
CA ASP A 114 28.23 -9.81 -1.65
C ASP A 114 28.76 -9.74 -3.09
N ALA A 115 29.07 -8.52 -3.55
CA ALA A 115 29.97 -8.30 -4.68
C ALA A 115 31.44 -8.62 -4.28
N SER A 116 31.68 -9.70 -3.54
CA SER A 116 32.99 -10.17 -3.08
C SER A 116 33.11 -11.69 -3.16
N SER A 117 33.03 -12.23 -4.37
CA SER A 117 33.79 -13.42 -4.76
C SER A 117 33.99 -13.43 -6.28
N ARG A 118 34.90 -12.57 -6.75
CA ARG A 118 35.62 -12.84 -8.00
C ARG A 118 36.90 -13.55 -7.61
N ASP A 119 36.82 -14.86 -7.55
CA ASP A 119 38.01 -15.69 -7.75
C ASP A 119 37.65 -16.86 -8.66
N GLU A 120 38.66 -17.28 -9.40
CA GLU A 120 38.71 -18.46 -10.28
C GLU A 120 38.26 -18.28 -11.75
N THR A 121 39.25 -17.88 -12.54
CA THR A 121 39.78 -18.65 -13.69
C THR A 121 38.78 -19.10 -14.77
N GLY A 122 38.79 -18.37 -15.89
CA GLY A 122 38.28 -18.90 -17.17
C GLY A 122 39.15 -20.04 -17.70
N PRO A 123 38.54 -20.94 -18.49
CA PRO A 123 38.99 -20.99 -19.87
C PRO A 123 37.85 -20.88 -20.88
N SER A 124 38.22 -20.28 -22.00
CA SER A 124 37.53 -20.11 -23.26
C SER A 124 36.66 -21.29 -23.72
N ALA A 125 35.40 -21.01 -24.05
CA ALA A 125 34.73 -21.57 -25.22
C ALA A 125 33.58 -20.64 -25.63
N SER A 126 33.50 -20.37 -26.94
CA SER A 126 32.61 -19.40 -27.56
C SER A 126 31.20 -19.99 -27.82
N PRO A 127 30.30 -19.28 -28.54
CA PRO A 127 28.88 -19.16 -28.18
C PRO A 127 28.00 -20.21 -28.86
N ASP A 128 26.90 -20.63 -28.24
CA ASP A 128 25.70 -21.03 -28.97
C ASP A 128 24.47 -21.06 -28.05
N ASP A 129 23.42 -20.40 -28.52
CA ASP A 129 22.00 -20.68 -28.38
C ASP A 129 21.46 -21.27 -27.06
N THR A 130 20.63 -20.49 -26.38
CA THR A 130 19.17 -20.71 -26.33
C THR A 130 18.53 -19.72 -25.34
N TYR A 131 17.79 -18.75 -25.86
CA TYR A 131 16.83 -17.96 -25.09
C TYR A 131 15.69 -18.88 -24.64
N SER A 132 15.89 -19.54 -23.51
CA SER A 132 14.84 -20.28 -22.81
C SER A 132 14.13 -19.32 -21.89
N SER A 133 12.89 -18.99 -22.29
CA SER A 133 11.85 -18.37 -21.49
C SER A 133 11.64 -19.16 -20.19
N GLU A 134 12.29 -18.73 -19.12
CA GLU A 134 11.82 -19.03 -17.77
C GLU A 134 10.83 -17.94 -17.35
N ARG A 135 9.62 -18.03 -17.91
CA ARG A 135 8.43 -17.48 -17.25
C ARG A 135 8.23 -18.31 -15.98
N SER A 136 8.97 -17.96 -14.92
CA SER A 136 8.65 -18.42 -13.57
C SER A 136 7.21 -18.00 -13.30
N THR A 137 6.33 -18.98 -13.26
CA THR A 137 4.96 -18.86 -12.75
C THR A 137 5.06 -18.58 -11.27
N TYR A 138 5.36 -17.32 -10.93
CA TYR A 138 5.03 -16.76 -9.63
C TYR A 138 3.53 -16.97 -9.46
N GLY A 139 3.17 -17.86 -8.55
CA GLY A 139 1.80 -18.27 -8.29
C GLY A 139 0.92 -17.03 -8.12
N PHE A 140 0.02 -16.84 -9.08
CA PHE A 140 -1.02 -15.83 -9.04
C PHE A 140 -1.91 -16.13 -7.81
N THR A 141 -1.74 -15.34 -6.76
CA THR A 141 -2.34 -15.55 -5.44
C THR A 141 -3.84 -15.25 -5.47
N ASP A 142 -4.65 -16.27 -5.76
CA ASP A 142 -6.11 -16.24 -5.55
C ASP A 142 -6.49 -16.47 -4.07
N TYR A 143 -5.55 -16.95 -3.25
CA TYR A 143 -5.80 -17.33 -1.86
C TYR A 143 -5.86 -16.15 -0.87
N SER A 144 -5.32 -14.99 -1.23
CA SER A 144 -5.16 -13.85 -0.31
C SER A 144 -6.26 -12.79 -0.40
N HIS A 145 -7.13 -12.86 -1.42
CA HIS A 145 -8.27 -11.95 -1.55
C HIS A 145 -9.41 -12.31 -0.58
N ARG A 146 -9.82 -13.59 -0.53
CA ARG A 146 -11.03 -14.01 0.20
C ARG A 146 -10.98 -13.79 1.73
N ARG A 147 -9.82 -14.00 2.36
CA ARG A 147 -9.64 -13.84 3.82
C ARG A 147 -9.63 -12.38 4.29
N ARG A 148 -9.42 -11.43 3.36
CA ARG A 148 -9.34 -9.99 3.66
C ARG A 148 -10.70 -9.32 3.52
N GLU A 149 -11.50 -9.76 2.54
CA GLU A 149 -12.90 -9.35 2.41
C GLU A 149 -13.67 -9.69 3.70
N GLU A 150 -13.57 -10.94 4.18
CA GLU A 150 -14.21 -11.38 5.43
C GLU A 150 -13.85 -10.48 6.63
N ASN A 151 -12.59 -10.09 6.77
CA ASN A 151 -12.13 -9.25 7.89
C ASN A 151 -12.68 -7.80 7.80
N ILE A 152 -12.80 -7.23 6.61
CA ILE A 152 -13.37 -5.89 6.40
C ILE A 152 -14.87 -5.89 6.69
N TYR A 153 -15.60 -6.92 6.25
CA TYR A 153 -17.04 -7.06 6.52
C TYR A 153 -17.34 -7.39 7.97
N GLU A 154 -16.57 -8.28 8.62
CA GLU A 154 -16.68 -8.58 10.06
C GLU A 154 -16.45 -7.32 10.92
N GLN A 155 -15.49 -6.46 10.55
CA GLN A 155 -15.27 -5.19 11.24
C GLN A 155 -16.43 -4.19 11.06
N MET A 156 -17.12 -4.24 9.91
CA MET A 156 -18.33 -3.45 9.66
C MET A 156 -19.54 -4.02 10.42
N GLU A 157 -19.72 -5.32 10.51
CA GLU A 157 -20.82 -5.96 11.24
C GLU A 157 -20.66 -5.86 12.77
N GLY A 158 -19.45 -6.07 13.30
CA GLY A 158 -19.18 -5.91 14.74
C GLY A 158 -19.48 -4.49 15.25
N SER A 159 -19.45 -3.50 14.36
CA SER A 159 -19.80 -2.11 14.68
C SER A 159 -21.32 -1.83 14.75
N PHE A 160 -22.16 -2.69 14.18
CA PHE A 160 -23.61 -2.59 14.30
C PHE A 160 -24.09 -3.18 15.64
N GLU A 161 -23.45 -4.24 16.14
CA GLU A 161 -23.83 -4.86 17.42
C GLU A 161 -23.52 -3.95 18.62
N THR A 162 -22.39 -3.22 18.61
CA THR A 162 -22.01 -2.29 19.70
C THR A 162 -22.97 -1.10 19.86
N ILE A 163 -23.66 -0.69 18.79
CA ILE A 163 -24.67 0.39 18.87
C ILE A 163 -25.99 -0.14 19.44
N SER A 164 -26.30 -1.43 19.27
CA SER A 164 -27.50 -2.04 19.85
C SER A 164 -27.36 -2.27 21.37
N GLU A 165 -26.16 -2.58 21.86
CA GLU A 165 -25.90 -2.82 23.29
C GLU A 165 -25.75 -1.53 24.12
N SER A 166 -25.55 -0.38 23.48
CA SER A 166 -25.52 0.93 24.16
C SER A 166 -26.89 1.64 24.22
N MET A 167 -27.96 0.96 23.79
CA MET A 167 -29.35 1.40 23.89
C MET A 167 -30.24 0.44 24.71
N GLN A 168 -29.66 -0.30 25.66
CA GLN A 168 -30.37 -0.99 26.75
C GLN A 168 -29.89 -0.48 28.11
#